data_AF-A0A3C0U7A9-F1
#
_entry.id   AF-A0A3C0U7A9-F1
#
_cell.length_a   1.000
_cell.length_b   1.000
_cell.length_c   1.000
_cell.angle_alpha   90.00
_cell.angle_beta   90.00
_cell.angle_gamma   90.00
#
_symmetry.space_group_name_H-M   'P 1'
#
loop_
_entity.id
_entity.type
_entity.pdbx_description
1 polymer ?
#
loop_
_entity_poly.entity_id
_entity_poly.type
_entity_poly.pdbx_seq_one_letter_code
_entity_poly.pdbx_strand_id
1 'polypeptide(L)'
;VHVIYKSSFQKDNRSSIDFYSGPGLEEGLRILQKVKDEFGFSLITDIHYPDQAAPAGEVVDIIQIPAYLCMQTELVLAAARTGKAVNLKHGQFLAPQNMVKP
;
A
#
# COMPACT_ATOMS: atom_id res chain seq x y z
N VAL A 1 14.85 -18.33 3.34
CA VAL A 1 14.48 -17.22 2.42
C VAL A 1 13.44 -16.38 3.14
N HIS A 2 13.66 -15.06 3.29
CA HIS A 2 12.64 -14.17 3.83
C HIS A 2 11.69 -13.76 2.69
N VAL A 3 10.40 -13.98 2.87
CA VAL A 3 9.35 -13.71 1.87
C VAL A 3 8.39 -12.68 2.42
N ILE A 4 8.06 -11.68 1.60
CA ILE A 4 7.02 -10.69 1.88
C ILE A 4 5.89 -10.93 0.88
N TYR A 5 4.70 -11.25 1.36
CA TYR A 5 3.53 -11.46 0.52
C TYR A 5 2.86 -10.11 0.21
N LYS A 6 2.59 -9.87 -1.07
CA LYS A 6 1.97 -8.64 -1.55
C LYS A 6 0.67 -8.92 -2.28
N SER A 7 -0.42 -8.26 -1.86
CA SER A 7 -1.61 -8.08 -2.69
C SER A 7 -2.26 -6.73 -2.41
N SER A 8 -3.00 -6.19 -3.39
CA SER A 8 -3.69 -4.91 -3.26
C SER A 8 -5.16 -5.17 -2.97
N PHE A 9 -5.74 -4.51 -1.97
CA PHE A 9 -7.20 -4.56 -1.71
C PHE A 9 -8.00 -3.69 -2.69
N GLN A 10 -7.36 -2.69 -3.30
CA GLN A 10 -7.94 -1.79 -4.29
C GLN A 10 -6.94 -1.49 -5.42
N LYS A 11 -7.44 -1.30 -6.64
CA LYS A 11 -6.71 -0.79 -7.81
C LYS A 11 -7.33 0.54 -8.22
N ASP A 12 -6.92 1.64 -7.58
CA ASP A 12 -7.53 2.96 -7.82
C ASP A 12 -6.86 3.76 -8.93
N ASN A 13 -6.32 3.06 -9.92
CA ASN A 13 -5.55 3.64 -11.02
C ASN A 13 -5.70 2.81 -12.30
N ARG A 14 -6.87 2.20 -12.48
CA ARG A 14 -7.22 1.49 -13.72
C ARG A 14 -7.52 2.52 -14.81
N SER A 15 -7.25 2.14 -16.06
CA SER A 15 -7.52 2.97 -17.23
C SER A 15 -8.98 2.96 -17.68
N SER A 16 -9.83 2.09 -17.11
CA SER A 16 -11.28 2.04 -17.34
C SER A 16 -12.01 1.72 -16.04
N ILE A 17 -13.21 2.29 -15.88
CA ILE A 17 -14.13 2.04 -14.77
C ILE A 17 -14.72 0.63 -14.79
N ASP A 18 -14.81 0.00 -15.97
CA ASP A 18 -15.34 -1.35 -16.14
C ASP A 18 -14.41 -2.43 -15.57
N PHE A 19 -13.18 -2.04 -15.23
CA PHE A 19 -12.19 -2.97 -14.72
C PHE A 19 -12.35 -3.23 -13.22
N TYR A 20 -12.26 -4.50 -12.85
CA TYR A 20 -12.32 -4.92 -11.44
C TYR A 20 -11.32 -4.15 -10.57
N SER A 21 -11.84 -3.49 -9.55
CA SER A 21 -11.04 -2.62 -8.69
C SER A 21 -10.56 -3.32 -7.41
N GLY A 22 -10.97 -4.56 -7.15
CA GLY A 22 -10.60 -5.28 -5.92
C GLY A 22 -11.79 -5.48 -4.98
N PRO A 23 -11.58 -6.22 -3.88
CA PRO A 23 -12.62 -6.49 -2.88
C PRO A 23 -12.94 -5.27 -1.99
N GLY A 24 -12.12 -4.21 -2.05
CA GLY A 24 -12.24 -3.06 -1.17
C GLY A 24 -11.45 -3.24 0.13
N LEU A 25 -11.37 -2.16 0.93
CA LEU A 25 -10.50 -2.09 2.11
C LEU A 25 -10.81 -3.19 3.14
N GLU A 26 -12.04 -3.25 3.64
CA GLU A 26 -12.41 -4.17 4.73
C GLU A 26 -12.21 -5.64 4.35
N GLU A 27 -12.79 -6.07 3.22
CA GLU A 27 -12.70 -7.46 2.78
C GLU A 27 -11.27 -7.82 2.33
N GLY A 28 -10.56 -6.90 1.68
CA GLY A 28 -9.18 -7.10 1.30
C GLY A 28 -8.24 -7.26 2.50
N LEU A 29 -8.42 -6.46 3.55
CA LEU A 29 -7.67 -6.60 4.79
C LEU A 29 -8.02 -7.89 5.54
N ARG A 30 -9.29 -8.31 5.54
CA ARG A 30 -9.70 -9.60 6.11
C ARG A 30 -9.01 -10.77 5.41
N ILE A 31 -8.92 -10.75 4.08
CA ILE A 31 -8.23 -11.77 3.29
C ILE A 31 -6.73 -11.76 3.60
N LEU A 32 -6.11 -10.57 3.67
CA LEU A 32 -4.69 -10.45 4.01
C LEU A 32 -4.40 -10.98 5.41
N GLN A 33 -5.23 -10.67 6.41
CA GLN A 33 -5.09 -11.22 7.76
C GLN A 33 -5.11 -12.75 7.74
N LYS A 34 -6.06 -13.35 6.99
CA LYS A 34 -6.10 -14.80 6.82
C LYS A 34 -4.81 -15.37 6.23
N VAL A 35 -4.19 -14.68 5.26
CA VAL A 35 -2.88 -15.09 4.72
C VAL A 35 -1.77 -15.01 5.77
N LYS A 36 -1.75 -13.95 6.60
CA LYS A 36 -0.81 -13.84 7.72
C LYS A 36 -0.99 -14.98 8.71
N ASP A 37 -2.23 -15.31 9.06
CA ASP A 37 -2.55 -16.34 10.06
C ASP A 37 -2.21 -17.76 9.56
N GLU A 38 -2.52 -18.08 8.30
CA GLU A 38 -2.32 -19.42 7.74
C GLU A 38 -0.85 -19.71 7.37
N PHE A 39 -0.12 -18.69 6.88
CA PHE A 39 1.20 -18.90 6.30
C PHE A 39 2.33 -18.22 7.08
N GLY A 40 2.02 -17.34 8.03
CA GLY A 40 3.04 -16.63 8.82
C GLY A 40 3.88 -15.63 8.02
N PHE A 41 3.42 -15.19 6.85
CA PHE A 41 4.17 -14.27 6.01
C PHE A 41 4.14 -12.83 6.54
N SER A 42 5.25 -12.11 6.35
CA SER A 42 5.23 -10.65 6.41
C SER A 42 4.40 -10.12 5.23
N LEU A 43 3.58 -9.11 5.48
CA LEU A 43 2.63 -8.60 4.50
C LEU A 43 2.95 -7.17 4.07
N ILE A 44 2.65 -6.89 2.80
CA ILE A 44 2.66 -5.54 2.23
C ILE A 44 1.41 -5.30 1.38
N THR A 45 0.79 -4.14 1.53
CA THR A 45 -0.30 -3.67 0.66
C THR A 45 -0.16 -2.18 0.36
N ASP A 46 -0.75 -1.72 -0.73
CA ASP A 46 -0.77 -0.31 -1.14
C ASP A 46 -2.05 0.41 -0.75
N ILE A 47 -1.89 1.63 -0.23
CA ILE A 47 -2.98 2.56 0.07
C ILE A 47 -3.06 3.65 -1.00
N HIS A 48 -4.26 4.18 -1.22
CA HIS A 48 -4.54 5.23 -2.19
C HIS A 48 -5.04 6.52 -1.52
N TYR A 49 -5.60 6.40 -0.31
CA TYR A 49 -6.15 7.51 0.47
C TYR A 49 -5.61 7.50 1.92
N PRO A 50 -5.45 8.67 2.58
CA PRO A 50 -4.87 8.75 3.93
C PRO A 50 -5.62 7.97 5.02
N ASP A 51 -6.94 7.92 4.95
CA ASP A 51 -7.82 7.20 5.87
C ASP A 51 -7.66 5.68 5.81
N GLN A 52 -7.10 5.15 4.73
CA GLN A 52 -6.75 3.73 4.59
C GLN A 52 -5.51 3.33 5.39
N ALA A 53 -4.67 4.29 5.79
CA ALA A 53 -3.37 4.00 6.41
C ALA A 53 -3.51 3.30 7.77
N ALA A 54 -4.33 3.85 8.67
CA ALA A 54 -4.54 3.28 10.00
C ALA A 54 -5.06 1.83 9.95
N PRO A 55 -6.18 1.51 9.27
CA PRO A 55 -6.67 0.14 9.21
C PRO A 55 -5.71 -0.80 8.47
N ALA A 56 -5.05 -0.35 7.40
CA ALA A 56 -4.04 -1.18 6.74
C ALA A 56 -2.88 -1.50 7.69
N GLY A 57 -2.42 -0.51 8.46
CA GLY A 57 -1.37 -0.67 9.47
C GLY A 57 -1.73 -1.61 10.63
N GLU A 58 -2.99 -1.92 10.87
CA GLU A 58 -3.35 -2.95 11.86
C GLU A 58 -3.00 -4.36 11.36
N VAL A 59 -3.03 -4.57 10.04
CA VAL A 59 -2.89 -5.89 9.41
C VAL A 59 -1.52 -6.10 8.77
N VAL A 60 -0.98 -5.10 8.05
CA VAL A 60 0.27 -5.27 7.27
C VAL A 60 1.51 -4.76 8.01
N ASP A 61 2.65 -5.31 7.64
CA ASP A 61 3.95 -4.95 8.22
C ASP A 61 4.61 -3.79 7.45
N ILE A 62 4.24 -3.66 6.17
CA ILE A 62 4.75 -2.62 5.27
C ILE A 62 3.57 -1.97 4.53
N ILE A 63 3.51 -0.64 4.56
CA ILE A 63 2.55 0.14 3.76
C ILE A 63 3.25 0.63 2.50
N GLN A 64 2.64 0.39 1.34
CA GLN A 64 3.20 0.80 0.06
C GLN A 64 2.49 2.03 -0.51
N ILE A 65 3.26 2.99 -1.00
CA ILE A 65 2.73 4.15 -1.73
C ILE A 65 2.83 3.89 -3.24
N PRO A 66 1.73 3.97 -4.01
CA PRO A 66 1.75 3.85 -5.46
C PRO A 66 2.63 4.92 -6.13
N ALA A 67 3.21 4.57 -7.29
CA ALA A 67 4.14 5.44 -8.01
C ALA A 67 3.54 6.82 -8.37
N TYR A 68 2.27 6.85 -8.82
CA TYR A 68 1.57 8.10 -9.12
C TYR A 68 1.26 8.96 -7.88
N LEU A 69 1.32 8.36 -6.68
CA LEU A 69 0.98 9.03 -5.43
C LEU A 69 2.22 9.35 -4.58
N CYS A 70 3.43 9.14 -5.10
CA CYS A 70 4.67 9.32 -4.34
C CYS A 70 4.88 10.76 -3.82
N MET A 71 4.30 11.77 -4.48
CA MET A 71 4.38 13.18 -4.07
C MET A 71 3.20 13.65 -3.18
N GLN A 72 2.31 12.75 -2.76
CA GLN A 72 1.13 13.11 -1.97
C GLN A 72 1.50 13.21 -0.48
N THR A 73 1.89 14.41 -0.05
CA THR A 73 2.41 14.67 1.31
C THR A 73 1.52 14.07 2.41
N GLU A 74 0.21 14.33 2.38
CA GLU A 74 -0.71 13.81 3.40
C GLU A 74 -0.81 12.28 3.40
N LEU A 75 -0.76 11.63 2.23
CA LEU A 75 -0.79 10.17 2.13
C LEU A 75 0.48 9.55 2.72
N VAL A 76 1.65 10.13 2.41
CA VAL A 76 2.94 9.65 2.92
C VAL A 76 3.03 9.89 4.43
N LEU A 77 2.57 11.03 4.94
CA LEU A 77 2.50 11.31 6.37
C LEU A 77 1.54 10.34 7.08
N ALA A 78 0.38 10.04 6.50
CA ALA A 78 -0.57 9.08 7.07
C ALA A 78 0.04 7.68 7.17
N ALA A 79 0.72 7.20 6.13
CA ALA A 79 1.46 5.94 6.17
C ALA A 79 2.55 5.94 7.26
N ALA A 80 3.36 7.00 7.35
CA ALA A 80 4.43 7.11 8.33
C ALA A 80 3.91 7.13 9.78
N ARG A 81 2.77 7.79 10.04
CA ARG A 81 2.15 7.87 11.38
C ARG A 81 1.73 6.51 11.94
N THR A 82 1.56 5.48 11.09
CA THR A 82 1.25 4.11 11.54
C THR A 82 2.41 3.42 12.25
N GLY A 83 3.63 3.95 12.13
CA GLY A 83 4.85 3.31 12.63
C GLY A 83 5.28 2.06 11.86
N LYS A 84 4.60 1.71 10.76
CA LYS A 84 5.00 0.61 9.87
C LYS A 84 6.11 1.05 8.92
N ALA A 85 6.82 0.07 8.37
CA ALA A 85 7.74 0.34 7.28
C ALA A 85 6.96 0.89 6.07
N VAL A 86 7.54 1.86 5.36
CA VAL A 86 6.92 2.47 4.17
C VAL A 86 7.72 2.10 2.93
N ASN A 87 7.09 1.44 1.96
CA ASN A 87 7.66 1.17 0.65
C ASN A 87 7.13 2.19 -0.36
N LEU A 88 7.94 3.18 -0.72
CA LEU A 88 7.53 4.23 -1.63
C LEU A 88 7.97 3.90 -3.06
N LYS A 89 7.01 3.66 -3.96
CA LYS A 89 7.33 3.36 -5.35
C LYS A 89 7.84 4.62 -6.04
N HIS A 90 8.94 4.46 -6.78
CA HIS A 90 9.48 5.52 -7.63
C HIS A 90 8.46 5.93 -8.71
N GLY A 91 8.10 7.22 -8.72
CA GLY A 91 7.21 7.79 -9.73
C GLY A 91 7.85 7.74 -11.11
N GLN A 92 7.09 7.36 -12.14
CA GLN A 92 7.61 7.27 -13.51
C GLN A 92 8.01 8.63 -14.10
N PHE A 93 7.52 9.72 -13.49
CA PHE A 93 7.78 11.11 -13.87
C PHE A 93 8.91 11.76 -13.06
N LEU A 94 9.50 11.07 -12.09
CA LEU A 94 10.60 11.59 -11.28
C LEU A 94 11.96 11.11 -11.80
N ALA A 95 12.98 11.95 -11.65
CA ALA A 95 14.36 11.51 -11.75
C ALA A 95 14.80 10.85 -10.43
N PRO A 96 15.76 9.91 -10.42
CA PRO A 96 16.23 9.27 -9.19
C PRO A 96 16.65 10.24 -8.08
N GLN A 97 17.27 11.37 -8.44
CA GLN A 97 17.72 12.39 -7.49
C GLN A 97 16.56 13.10 -6.77
N ASN A 98 15.39 13.18 -7.41
CA ASN A 98 14.21 13.82 -6.83
C ASN A 98 13.57 12.96 -5.73
N MET A 99 13.86 11.65 -5.69
CA MET A 99 13.35 10.74 -4.65
C MET A 99 13.94 10.99 -3.25
N VAL A 100 14.94 11.86 -3.12
CA VAL A 100 15.42 12.32 -1.80
C VAL A 100 14.34 13.15 -1.08
N LYS A 101 13.49 13.83 -1.86
CA LYS A 101 12.33 14.61 -1.39
C LYS A 101 11.19 14.44 -2.41
N PRO A 102 10.63 13.23 -2.51
CA PRO A 102 9.59 12.92 -3.48
C PRO A 102 8.32 13.71 -3.19
#